data_AF-A0A7X7I722-F1
#
_entry.id   AF-A0A7X7I722-F1
#
_cell.length_a   1.000
_cell.length_b   1.000
_cell.length_c   1.000
_cell.angle_alpha   90.00
_cell.angle_beta   90.00
_cell.angle_gamma   90.00
#
_symmetry.space_group_name_H-M   'P 1'
#
loop_
_entity.id
_entity.type
_entity.pdbx_description
1 polymer ?
#
loop_
_entity_poly.entity_id
_entity_poly.type
_entity_poly.pdbx_seq_one_letter_code
_entity_poly.pdbx_strand_id
1 'polypeptide(L)'
;MQNVNKPFKFRVAFEIKKKLKCGNLFSIHKMVIVSGLIFLTLTSIFAQGSDSTKYWVGTWGAAPYEAGTNTPPVSLSNNTLRQVVRVSIGGDTLRVKFSNITCARAVTMKKVNIAVSPDGTKSAITGSTIKELKFNGSSSVTMNPKTEVYSDPVAFDL
;
A
#
# COMPACT_ATOMS: atom_id res chain seq x y z
N MET A 1 30.97 6.55 -29.84
CA MET A 1 29.71 7.26 -29.53
C MET A 1 28.71 6.24 -28.98
N GLN A 2 28.58 6.12 -27.65
CA GLN A 2 27.65 5.15 -27.06
C GLN A 2 26.26 5.76 -26.96
N ASN A 3 25.30 5.10 -27.62
CA ASN A 3 23.90 5.48 -27.67
C ASN A 3 23.28 5.33 -26.26
N VAL A 4 23.09 6.45 -25.55
CA VAL A 4 22.60 6.50 -24.16
C VAL A 4 21.07 6.30 -24.15
N ASN A 5 20.64 5.06 -24.37
CA ASN A 5 19.29 4.61 -24.06
C ASN A 5 19.36 3.70 -22.83
N LYS A 6 19.49 4.29 -21.64
CA LYS A 6 19.42 3.52 -20.38
C LYS A 6 17.99 3.53 -19.84
N PRO A 7 17.29 2.39 -19.80
CA PRO A 7 15.91 2.31 -19.32
C PRO A 7 15.79 2.25 -17.79
N PHE A 8 14.62 2.71 -17.37
CA PHE A 8 14.11 3.04 -16.03
C PHE A 8 14.02 1.90 -15.02
N LYS A 9 13.97 2.28 -13.72
CA LYS A 9 13.53 1.40 -12.63
C LYS A 9 12.69 2.18 -11.61
N PHE A 10 11.54 1.62 -11.25
CA PHE A 10 10.61 2.20 -10.28
C PHE A 10 10.77 1.55 -8.91
N ARG A 11 10.56 2.31 -7.84
CA ARG A 11 10.14 1.72 -6.56
C ARG A 11 8.68 1.37 -6.68
N VAL A 12 8.28 0.26 -6.08
CA VAL A 12 6.88 0.00 -5.74
C VAL A 12 6.88 -0.13 -4.22
N ALA A 13 5.98 0.53 -3.51
CA ALA A 13 5.71 0.23 -2.12
C ALA A 13 4.22 -0.01 -1.99
N PHE A 14 3.85 -1.13 -1.38
CA PHE A 14 2.45 -1.49 -1.18
C PHE A 14 2.08 -1.09 0.24
N GLU A 15 1.04 -0.27 0.34
CA GLU A 15 0.43 0.08 1.61
C GLU A 15 -0.99 -0.47 1.62
N ILE A 16 -1.38 -1.04 2.75
CA ILE A 16 -2.72 -1.57 2.97
C ILE A 16 -3.41 -0.78 4.07
N LYS A 17 -4.73 -0.68 4.02
CA LYS A 17 -5.51 -0.01 5.07
C LYS A 17 -5.93 -1.04 6.12
N LYS A 18 -5.41 -0.91 7.35
CA LYS A 18 -5.66 -1.86 8.45
C LYS A 18 -6.45 -1.22 9.58
N LYS A 19 -7.36 -2.00 10.17
CA LYS A 19 -8.08 -1.72 11.41
C LYS A 19 -7.18 -2.09 12.62
N LEU A 20 -6.86 -1.13 13.50
CA LEU A 20 -6.23 -1.45 14.79
C LEU A 20 -7.31 -1.74 15.82
N LYS A 21 -7.15 -2.82 16.60
CA LYS A 21 -7.93 -3.03 17.82
C LYS A 21 -7.25 -2.22 18.93
N CYS A 22 -7.96 -1.25 19.52
CA CYS A 22 -7.54 -0.66 20.78
C CYS A 22 -7.59 -1.78 21.83
N GLY A 23 -6.46 -2.14 22.44
CA GLY A 23 -6.43 -3.12 23.51
C GLY A 23 -7.06 -2.50 24.75
N ASN A 24 -8.14 -3.11 25.26
CA ASN A 24 -8.70 -2.75 26.57
C ASN A 24 -7.65 -3.04 27.65
N LEU A 25 -6.91 -2.02 28.09
CA LEU A 25 -6.07 -2.08 29.27
C LEU A 25 -6.81 -1.36 30.40
N PHE A 26 -6.92 -2.04 31.55
CA PHE A 26 -7.55 -1.63 32.81
C PHE A 26 -9.04 -1.99 32.99
N SER A 27 -9.27 -3.27 33.31
CA SER A 27 -10.40 -3.70 34.13
C SER A 27 -10.23 -3.13 35.55
N ILE A 28 -10.81 -1.97 35.81
CA ILE A 28 -10.99 -1.39 37.14
C ILE A 28 -12.20 -2.05 37.82
N HIS A 29 -12.08 -3.32 38.18
CA HIS A 29 -13.07 -4.05 39.00
C HIS A 29 -12.62 -4.27 40.46
N LYS A 30 -11.58 -3.57 40.94
CA LYS A 30 -11.13 -3.72 42.32
C LYS A 30 -10.75 -2.39 42.94
N MET A 31 -11.75 -1.63 43.38
CA MET A 31 -11.73 -0.78 44.58
C MET A 31 -12.92 0.16 44.45
N VAL A 32 -13.99 -0.11 45.18
CA VAL A 32 -14.73 0.82 46.05
C VAL A 32 -15.84 -0.02 46.69
N ILE A 33 -15.51 -0.66 47.81
CA ILE A 33 -16.50 -1.02 48.84
C ILE A 33 -16.15 -0.13 50.02
N VAL A 34 -16.74 1.07 50.10
CA VAL A 34 -17.01 1.73 51.39
C VAL A 34 -18.24 2.64 51.21
N SER A 35 -19.36 2.13 51.73
CA SER A 35 -20.43 2.81 52.47
C SER A 35 -20.85 4.24 52.10
N GLY A 36 -22.13 4.41 51.72
CA GLY A 36 -22.82 5.71 51.76
C GLY A 36 -24.07 5.74 50.87
N LEU A 37 -25.25 5.53 51.46
CA LEU A 37 -26.56 5.67 50.83
C LEU A 37 -26.79 7.07 50.23
N ILE A 38 -27.57 7.11 49.14
CA ILE A 38 -28.19 8.27 48.45
C ILE A 38 -27.28 8.99 47.45
N PHE A 39 -27.34 8.57 46.18
CA PHE A 39 -27.51 9.46 45.01
C PHE A 39 -27.93 8.60 43.80
N LEU A 40 -29.25 8.44 43.64
CA LEU A 40 -29.86 7.89 42.43
C LEU A 40 -29.84 9.01 41.38
N THR A 41 -29.00 8.90 40.34
CA THR A 41 -29.32 9.12 38.91
C THR A 41 -28.06 9.32 38.05
N LEU A 42 -28.06 8.65 36.88
CA LEU A 42 -27.13 8.77 35.75
C LEU A 42 -25.69 8.26 35.93
N THR A 43 -25.53 6.94 36.05
CA THR A 43 -24.35 6.30 35.45
C THR A 43 -24.52 6.27 33.93
N SER A 44 -24.08 7.32 33.25
CA SER A 44 -23.84 7.26 31.81
C SER A 44 -22.83 6.17 31.53
N ILE A 45 -23.29 5.09 30.90
CA ILE A 45 -22.42 4.08 30.30
C ILE A 45 -21.65 4.81 29.19
N PHE A 46 -20.41 5.22 29.45
CA PHE A 46 -19.47 5.49 28.38
C PHE A 46 -19.12 4.14 27.75
N ALA A 47 -19.99 3.65 26.87
CA ALA A 47 -19.59 2.71 25.85
C ALA A 47 -18.64 3.47 24.94
N GLN A 48 -17.34 3.43 25.25
CA GLN A 48 -16.31 3.74 24.27
C GLN A 48 -16.45 2.67 23.18
N GLY A 49 -17.32 2.93 22.20
CA GLY A 49 -17.22 2.27 20.93
C GLY A 49 -15.79 2.50 20.47
N SER A 50 -14.99 1.44 20.43
CA SER A 50 -13.63 1.52 19.93
C SER A 50 -13.75 1.93 18.46
N ASP A 51 -13.70 3.24 18.20
CA ASP A 51 -13.73 3.75 16.85
C ASP A 51 -12.44 3.29 16.21
N SER A 52 -12.59 2.23 15.46
CA SER A 52 -11.50 1.44 14.95
C SER A 52 -10.97 2.13 13.72
N THR A 53 -10.24 3.22 13.95
CA THR A 53 -9.67 4.02 12.88
C THR A 53 -8.77 3.13 12.03
N LYS A 54 -9.03 3.15 10.72
CA LYS A 54 -8.22 2.40 9.75
C LYS A 54 -7.05 3.28 9.30
N TYR A 55 -5.83 2.78 9.43
CA TYR A 55 -4.60 3.47 9.03
C TYR A 55 -3.88 2.75 7.89
N TRP A 56 -3.08 3.48 7.13
CA TRP A 56 -2.19 2.91 6.12
C TRP A 56 -0.96 2.29 6.77
N VAL A 57 -0.66 1.04 6.44
CA VAL A 57 0.57 0.35 6.88
C VAL A 57 1.29 -0.23 5.66
N GLY A 58 2.61 -0.13 5.65
CA GLY A 58 3.42 -0.76 4.61
C GLY A 58 3.39 -2.28 4.76
N THR A 59 3.09 -2.99 3.68
CA THR A 59 3.13 -4.47 3.65
C THR A 59 4.32 -5.02 2.87
N TRP A 60 4.86 -4.22 1.95
CA TRP A 60 6.06 -4.55 1.18
C TRP A 60 6.72 -3.28 0.65
N GLY A 61 8.04 -3.30 0.50
CA GLY A 61 8.81 -2.26 -0.17
C GLY A 61 10.18 -2.73 -0.61
N ALA A 62 10.78 -1.99 -1.53
CA ALA A 62 12.16 -2.19 -1.98
C ALA A 62 12.98 -0.89 -1.84
N ALA A 63 14.28 -1.03 -1.57
CA ALA A 63 15.19 0.11 -1.52
C ALA A 63 15.32 0.77 -2.91
N PRO A 64 15.44 2.11 -2.99
CA PRO A 64 15.79 2.78 -4.23
C PRO A 64 17.12 2.25 -4.78
N TYR A 65 17.15 1.99 -6.08
CA TYR A 65 18.35 1.50 -6.76
C TYR A 65 18.56 2.28 -8.05
N GLU A 66 19.77 2.81 -8.23
CA GLU A 66 20.17 3.46 -9.48
C GLU A 66 20.54 2.39 -10.51
N ALA A 67 19.98 2.51 -11.72
CA ALA A 67 20.24 1.57 -12.79
C ALA A 67 21.68 1.72 -13.32
N GLY A 68 22.61 0.96 -12.73
CA GLY A 68 23.98 0.79 -13.20
C GLY A 68 24.06 -0.21 -14.37
N THR A 69 24.87 -1.25 -14.21
CA THR A 69 25.01 -2.36 -15.19
C THR A 69 23.87 -3.38 -15.12
N ASN A 70 23.04 -3.34 -14.07
CA ASN A 70 21.96 -4.29 -13.82
C ASN A 70 20.60 -3.81 -14.40
N THR A 71 20.60 -3.37 -15.67
CA THR A 71 19.39 -3.02 -16.41
C THR A 71 18.75 -4.28 -17.00
N PRO A 72 17.41 -4.35 -17.14
CA PRO A 72 16.77 -5.42 -17.88
C PRO A 72 17.38 -5.54 -19.30
N PRO A 73 17.49 -6.75 -19.85
CA PRO A 73 18.06 -6.96 -21.19
C PRO A 73 17.22 -6.32 -22.30
N VAL A 74 15.96 -5.98 -22.01
CA VAL A 74 15.03 -5.32 -22.92
C VAL A 74 14.58 -3.98 -22.36
N SER A 75 14.35 -3.01 -23.25
CA SER A 75 13.81 -1.72 -22.86
C SER A 75 12.40 -1.88 -22.30
N LEU A 76 12.11 -1.22 -21.18
CA LEU A 76 10.76 -1.15 -20.62
C LEU A 76 9.86 -0.16 -21.39
N SER A 77 10.42 0.64 -22.28
CA SER A 77 9.63 1.54 -23.12
C SER A 77 8.72 0.72 -24.04
N ASN A 78 7.42 1.02 -24.02
CA ASN A 78 6.38 0.27 -24.75
C ASN A 78 6.32 -1.22 -24.42
N ASN A 79 6.84 -1.62 -23.26
CA ASN A 79 6.77 -2.99 -22.74
C ASN A 79 6.07 -3.03 -21.39
N THR A 80 5.61 -4.22 -21.01
CA THR A 80 5.00 -4.45 -19.69
C THR A 80 6.03 -5.03 -18.74
N LEU A 81 6.25 -4.37 -17.60
CA LEU A 81 6.97 -4.95 -16.47
C LEU A 81 5.98 -5.72 -15.59
N ARG A 82 6.29 -6.98 -15.27
CA ARG A 82 5.54 -7.79 -14.30
C ARG A 82 6.40 -7.99 -13.07
N GLN A 83 5.88 -7.65 -11.91
CA GLN A 83 6.54 -7.84 -10.63
C GLN A 83 5.63 -8.64 -9.70
N VAL A 84 6.12 -9.79 -9.26
CA VAL A 84 5.47 -10.58 -8.20
C VAL A 84 6.04 -10.12 -6.87
N VAL A 85 5.17 -9.72 -5.95
CA VAL A 85 5.56 -9.31 -4.60
C VAL A 85 4.90 -10.21 -3.56
N ARG A 86 5.59 -10.43 -2.45
CA ARG A 86 5.03 -11.12 -1.29
C ARG A 86 4.71 -10.07 -0.23
N VAL A 87 3.45 -10.00 0.18
CA VAL A 87 2.98 -9.09 1.20
C VAL A 87 3.21 -9.71 2.58
N SER A 88 3.61 -8.89 3.56
CA SER A 88 3.84 -9.36 4.93
C SER A 88 2.59 -9.27 5.81
N ILE A 89 1.70 -8.31 5.51
CA ILE A 89 0.44 -8.07 6.20
C ILE A 89 -0.66 -7.91 5.15
N GLY A 90 -1.79 -8.58 5.35
CA GLY A 90 -2.99 -8.51 4.52
C GLY A 90 -3.98 -7.41 4.93
N GLY A 91 -4.92 -7.09 4.05
CA GLY A 91 -5.91 -6.01 4.25
C GLY A 91 -6.93 -5.94 3.11
N ASP A 92 -8.01 -5.15 3.31
CA ASP A 92 -9.14 -5.06 2.37
C ASP A 92 -9.00 -3.95 1.30
N THR A 93 -8.03 -3.07 1.50
CA THR A 93 -7.79 -1.90 0.66
C THR A 93 -6.29 -1.73 0.49
N LEU A 94 -5.85 -1.48 -0.74
CA LEU A 94 -4.44 -1.32 -1.09
C LEU A 94 -4.23 -0.03 -1.87
N ARG A 95 -3.04 0.57 -1.71
CA ARG A 95 -2.52 1.60 -2.61
C ARG A 95 -1.05 1.35 -2.87
N VAL A 96 -0.55 1.89 -3.97
CA VAL A 96 0.80 1.62 -4.44
C VAL A 96 1.54 2.92 -4.65
N LYS A 97 2.71 3.05 -4.02
CA LYS A 97 3.64 4.14 -4.30
C LYS A 97 4.62 3.73 -5.38
N PHE A 98 4.67 4.50 -6.45
CA PHE A 98 5.70 4.43 -7.48
C PHE A 98 6.75 5.52 -7.30
N SER A 99 8.00 5.25 -7.64
CA SER A 99 9.11 6.20 -7.46
C SER A 99 9.97 6.34 -8.69
N ASN A 100 10.31 7.58 -9.03
CA ASN A 100 11.27 7.98 -10.04
C ASN A 100 12.42 8.81 -9.45
N ILE A 101 12.74 8.60 -8.16
CA ILE A 101 13.68 9.46 -7.43
C ILE A 101 15.14 9.33 -7.86
N THR A 102 15.50 8.21 -8.49
CA THR A 102 16.87 7.97 -8.96
C THR A 102 17.09 8.47 -10.39
N CYS A 103 16.04 8.49 -11.22
CA CYS A 103 16.20 8.80 -12.64
C CYS A 103 16.21 10.31 -12.95
N ALA A 104 16.89 10.68 -14.04
CA ALA A 104 16.97 12.06 -14.54
C ALA A 104 15.91 12.39 -15.62
N ARG A 105 15.08 11.42 -16.02
CA ARG A 105 14.08 11.56 -17.07
C ARG A 105 12.69 11.29 -16.51
N ALA A 106 11.66 11.89 -17.11
CA ALA A 106 10.27 11.60 -16.76
C ALA A 106 9.86 10.19 -17.21
N VAL A 107 8.99 9.53 -16.44
CA VAL A 107 8.39 8.25 -16.82
C VAL A 107 6.90 8.34 -16.89
N THR A 108 6.34 7.86 -18.00
CA THR A 108 4.90 7.67 -18.13
C THR A 108 4.54 6.21 -17.95
N MET A 109 3.66 5.93 -16.99
CA MET A 109 2.98 4.65 -16.86
C MET A 109 1.61 4.79 -17.53
N LYS A 110 1.40 4.11 -18.67
CA LYS A 110 0.16 4.23 -19.45
C LYS A 110 -1.03 3.50 -18.82
N LYS A 111 -0.76 2.38 -18.15
CA LYS A 111 -1.73 1.55 -17.45
C LYS A 111 -1.02 0.70 -16.41
N VAL A 112 -1.62 0.55 -15.24
CA VAL A 112 -1.09 -0.30 -14.16
C VAL A 112 -2.20 -1.18 -13.64
N ASN A 113 -1.94 -2.48 -13.50
CA ASN A 113 -2.88 -3.44 -12.95
C ASN A 113 -2.23 -4.24 -11.81
N ILE A 114 -3.05 -4.69 -10.88
CA ILE A 114 -2.70 -5.66 -9.85
C ILE A 114 -3.60 -6.90 -10.00
N ALA A 115 -3.09 -8.05 -9.59
CA ALA A 115 -3.82 -9.31 -9.55
C ALA A 115 -3.12 -10.27 -8.57
N VAL A 116 -3.86 -11.25 -8.06
CA VAL A 116 -3.31 -12.34 -7.25
C VAL A 116 -2.46 -13.25 -8.15
N SER A 117 -1.24 -13.53 -7.71
CA SER A 117 -0.39 -14.58 -8.29
C SER A 117 -0.65 -15.88 -7.53
N PRO A 118 -1.18 -16.93 -8.17
CA PRO A 118 -1.66 -18.13 -7.47
C PRO A 118 -0.54 -18.94 -6.80
N ASP A 119 0.66 -18.96 -7.39
CA ASP A 119 1.84 -19.67 -6.86
C ASP A 119 2.89 -18.73 -6.25
N GLY A 120 2.68 -17.41 -6.34
CA GLY A 120 3.58 -16.37 -5.83
C GLY A 120 5.02 -16.46 -6.36
N THR A 121 5.25 -17.15 -7.48
CA THR A 121 6.59 -17.42 -8.04
C THR A 121 6.65 -17.24 -9.55
N LYS A 122 5.53 -17.29 -10.26
CA LYS A 122 5.45 -17.15 -11.71
C LYS A 122 4.63 -15.94 -12.15
N SER A 123 4.74 -15.63 -13.43
CA SER A 123 3.99 -14.57 -14.10
C SER A 123 2.48 -14.83 -14.22
N ALA A 124 2.01 -16.02 -13.85
CA ALA A 124 0.60 -16.38 -13.89
C ALA A 124 -0.21 -15.52 -12.90
N ILE A 125 -1.46 -15.23 -13.26
CA ILE A 125 -2.38 -14.43 -12.46
C ILE A 125 -3.75 -15.09 -12.41
N THR A 126 -4.48 -14.87 -11.31
CA THR A 126 -5.90 -15.20 -11.21
C THR A 126 -6.71 -14.10 -11.91
N GLY A 127 -7.17 -14.34 -13.14
CA GLY A 127 -7.78 -13.31 -13.99
C GLY A 127 -8.97 -12.56 -13.37
N SER A 128 -9.78 -13.23 -12.55
CA SER A 128 -10.91 -12.62 -11.82
C SER A 128 -10.49 -11.58 -10.77
N THR A 129 -9.23 -11.58 -10.38
CA THR A 129 -8.68 -10.65 -9.37
C THR A 129 -8.06 -9.40 -9.98
N ILE A 130 -8.06 -9.25 -11.31
CA ILE A 130 -7.45 -8.08 -11.95
C ILE A 130 -8.18 -6.80 -11.50
N LYS A 131 -7.42 -5.86 -10.94
CA LYS A 131 -7.85 -4.49 -10.68
C LYS A 131 -6.89 -3.51 -11.32
N GLU A 132 -7.44 -2.49 -11.99
CA GLU A 132 -6.66 -1.39 -12.52
C GLU A 132 -6.36 -0.38 -11.39
N LEU A 133 -5.12 0.11 -11.33
CA LEU A 133 -4.74 1.22 -10.48
C LEU A 133 -4.94 2.54 -11.23
N LYS A 134 -5.55 3.51 -10.55
CA LYS A 134 -5.74 4.87 -11.04
C LYS A 134 -4.85 5.85 -10.30
N PHE A 135 -4.68 7.03 -10.87
CA PHE A 135 -3.90 8.13 -10.33
C PHE A 135 -4.72 9.41 -10.46
N ASN A 136 -5.33 9.86 -9.37
CA ASN A 136 -6.29 10.96 -9.37
C ASN A 136 -7.41 10.72 -10.40
N GLY A 137 -7.95 9.50 -10.44
CA GLY A 137 -8.96 9.04 -11.38
C GLY A 137 -8.46 8.64 -12.77
N SER A 138 -7.23 9.01 -13.15
CA SER A 138 -6.65 8.72 -14.47
C SER A 138 -6.01 7.32 -14.55
N SER A 139 -6.13 6.65 -15.69
CA SER A 139 -5.42 5.38 -15.97
C SER A 139 -3.91 5.54 -16.15
N SER A 140 -3.47 6.75 -16.54
CA SER A 140 -2.10 7.07 -16.90
C SER A 140 -1.55 8.17 -16.00
N VAL A 141 -0.28 8.06 -15.67
CA VAL A 141 0.44 9.06 -14.86
C VAL A 141 1.86 9.25 -15.38
N THR A 142 2.35 10.48 -15.31
CA THR A 142 3.75 10.81 -15.56
C THR A 142 4.42 11.21 -14.26
N MET A 143 5.48 10.49 -13.88
CA MET A 143 6.38 10.91 -12.81
C MET A 143 7.54 11.69 -13.41
N ASN A 144 7.71 12.92 -12.96
CA ASN A 144 8.84 13.75 -13.34
C ASN A 144 10.15 13.20 -12.74
N PRO A 145 11.32 13.66 -13.20
CA PRO A 145 12.57 13.34 -12.53
C PRO A 145 12.49 13.67 -11.04
N LYS A 146 13.06 12.80 -10.20
CA LYS A 146 13.16 13.02 -8.75
C LYS A 146 11.82 13.03 -7.98
N THR A 147 10.72 12.54 -8.56
CA THR A 147 9.39 12.51 -7.90
C THR A 147 8.89 11.10 -7.58
N GLU A 148 7.84 11.02 -6.76
CA GLU A 148 7.07 9.80 -6.45
C GLU A 148 5.58 10.06 -6.67
N VAL A 149 4.79 9.01 -6.85
CA VAL A 149 3.32 9.10 -6.94
C VAL A 149 2.65 7.93 -6.24
N TYR A 150 1.51 8.20 -5.62
CA TYR A 150 0.63 7.16 -5.08
C TYR A 150 -0.50 6.88 -6.07
N SER A 151 -0.87 5.61 -6.20
CA SER A 151 -2.16 5.26 -6.80
C SER A 151 -3.30 5.67 -5.87
N ASP A 152 -4.48 5.82 -6.47
CA ASP A 152 -5.73 5.88 -5.73
C ASP A 152 -5.92 4.58 -4.93
N PRO A 153 -6.62 4.61 -3.79
CA PRO A 153 -7.00 3.42 -3.05
C PRO A 153 -7.86 2.49 -3.89
N VAL A 154 -7.57 1.19 -3.84
CA VAL A 154 -8.36 0.15 -4.51
C VAL A 154 -8.78 -0.91 -3.50
N ALA A 155 -10.05 -1.32 -3.54
CA ALA A 155 -10.52 -2.48 -2.79
C ALA A 155 -9.87 -3.74 -3.37
N PHE A 156 -9.10 -4.44 -2.55
CA PHE A 156 -8.30 -5.58 -2.97
C PHE A 156 -7.98 -6.42 -1.73
N ASP A 157 -8.52 -7.64 -1.68
CA ASP A 157 -8.42 -8.54 -0.53
C ASP A 157 -7.12 -9.37 -0.61
N LEU A 158 -6.28 -9.25 0.42
CA LEU A 158 -4.95 -9.86 0.54
C LEU A 158 -4.76 -10.55 1.90
#